data_AF-A0A5K0Y5W3-F1
#
_entry.id   AF-A0A5K0Y5W3-F1
#
_cell.length_a   1.000
_cell.length_b   1.000
_cell.length_c   1.000
_cell.angle_alpha   90.00
_cell.angle_beta   90.00
_cell.angle_gamma   90.00
#
_symmetry.space_group_name_H-M   'P 1'
#
loop_
_entity.id
_entity.type
_entity.pdbx_description
1 polymer ?
#
loop_
_entity_poly.entity_id
_entity_poly.type
_entity_poly.pdbx_seq_one_letter_code
_entity_poly.pdbx_strand_id
1 'polypeptide(L)' 'LDLSSNNLSSTLPPSLCQLKDLWELYLQDNSFTGHLPLAL' A
#
# COMPACT_ATOMS: atom_id res chain seq x y z
N LEU A 1 -6.58 4.66 -5.65
CA LEU A 1 -6.40 3.21 -5.93
C LEU A 1 -6.97 2.45 -4.75
N ASP A 2 -7.95 1.58 -4.98
CA ASP A 2 -8.53 0.76 -3.93
C ASP A 2 -8.04 -0.68 -4.05
N LEU A 3 -7.31 -1.13 -3.03
CA LEU A 3 -6.85 -2.52 -2.88
C LEU A 3 -7.43 -3.14 -1.60
N SER A 4 -8.41 -2.50 -0.97
CA SER A 4 -9.00 -2.97 0.27
C SER A 4 -9.74 -4.30 0.11
N SER A 5 -9.90 -5.02 1.22
CA SER A 5 -10.63 -6.29 1.28
C SER A 5 -10.12 -7.35 0.31
N ASN A 6 -8.80 -7.53 0.29
CA ASN A 6 -8.14 -8.59 -0.47
C ASN A 6 -7.33 -9.51 0.46
N ASN A 7 -6.84 -10.62 -0.10
CA ASN A 7 -5.94 -11.53 0.61
C ASN A 7 -4.46 -11.17 0.33
N LEU A 8 -4.16 -9.88 0.11
CA LEU A 8 -2.78 -9.45 -0.10
C LEU A 8 -2.02 -9.53 1.23
N SER A 9 -0.78 -9.98 1.16
CA SER A 9 0.11 -10.13 2.31
C SER A 9 1.52 -9.67 1.93
N SER A 10 2.44 -9.64 2.90
CA SER A 10 3.80 -9.08 2.78
C SER A 10 3.89 -7.57 3.03
N THR A 11 5.08 -7.00 2.80
CA THR A 11 5.38 -5.58 3.01
C THR A 11 5.02 -4.74 1.81
N LEU A 12 4.60 -3.48 2.03
CA LEU A 12 4.36 -2.54 0.95
C LEU A 12 5.66 -2.21 0.21
N PRO A 13 5.69 -2.29 -1.13
CA PRO A 13 6.90 -2.01 -1.89
C PRO A 13 7.21 -0.50 -1.89
N PRO A 14 8.49 -0.08 -1.79
CA PRO A 14 8.87 1.34 -1.84
C PRO A 14 8.49 2.02 -3.17
N SER A 15 8.35 1.25 -4.26
CA SER A 15 7.92 1.75 -5.56
C SER A 15 6.51 2.35 -5.54
N LEU A 16 5.68 2.02 -4.54
CA LEU A 16 4.36 2.63 -4.35
C LEU A 16 4.46 4.15 -4.15
N CYS A 17 5.57 4.63 -3.57
CA CYS A 17 5.85 6.05 -3.35
C CYS A 17 6.22 6.79 -4.65
N GLN A 18 6.48 6.08 -5.75
CA GLN A 18 6.83 6.68 -7.04
C GLN A 18 5.61 7.07 -7.86
N LEU A 19 4.40 6.69 -7.40
CA LEU A 19 3.15 6.96 -8.09
C LEU A 19 2.76 8.44 -7.89
N LYS A 20 3.30 9.32 -8.73
CA LYS A 20 3.16 10.79 -8.65
C LYS A 20 1.72 11.31 -8.67
N ASP A 21 0.82 10.59 -9.34
CA ASP A 21 -0.58 10.98 -9.49
C ASP A 21 -1.51 10.24 -8.51
N LEU A 22 -0.95 9.43 -7.59
CA LEU A 22 -1.75 8.69 -6.62
C LEU A 22 -2.19 9.61 -5.49
N TRP A 23 -3.45 10.00 -5.52
CA TRP A 23 -4.07 10.85 -4.50
C TRP A 23 -4.53 10.07 -3.25
N GLU A 24 -5.13 8.90 -3.47
CA GLU A 24 -5.71 8.08 -2.42
C GLU A 24 -5.33 6.62 -2.64
N LEU A 25 -5.06 5.92 -1.54
CA LEU A 25 -4.74 4.50 -1.52
C LEU A 25 -5.46 3.83 -0.35
N TYR A 26 -6.33 2.87 -0.66
CA TYR A 26 -7.04 2.07 0.33
C TYR A 26 -6.41 0.68 0.43
N LEU A 27 -6.04 0.28 1.65
CA LEU A 27 -5.33 -0.97 1.93
C LEU A 27 -5.95 -1.79 3.07
N GLN A 28 -7.01 -1.28 3.70
CA GLN A 28 -7.69 -1.92 4.82
C GLN A 28 -8.19 -3.34 4.44
N ASP A 29 -8.39 -4.18 5.45
CA ASP A 29 -8.80 -5.58 5.26
C ASP A 29 -7.87 -6.38 4.34
N ASN A 30 -6.55 -6.21 4.54
CA ASN A 30 -5.49 -7.04 3.98
C ASN A 30 -4.58 -7.54 5.10
N SER A 31 -3.61 -8.39 4.76
CA SER A 31 -2.61 -8.95 5.68
C SER A 31 -1.20 -8.36 5.46
N PHE A 32 -1.12 -7.07 5.17
CA PHE A 32 0.17 -6.38 5.01
C PHE A 32 0.93 -6.34 6.35
N THR A 33 2.25 -6.50 6.28
CA THR A 33 3.14 -6.49 7.45
C THR A 33 4.32 -5.53 7.23
N GLY A 34 5.14 -5.31 8.27
CA GLY A 34 6.29 -4.42 8.20
C GLY A 34 5.91 -2.94 8.37
N HIS A 35 6.83 -2.06 7.98
CA HIS A 35 6.68 -0.62 8.15
C HIS A 35 6.13 0.01 6.87
N LEU A 36 5.37 1.09 7.02
CA LEU A 36 5.04 1.97 5.91
C LEU A 36 6.35 2.56 5.35
N PRO A 37 6.57 2.54 4.02
CA PRO A 37 7.67 3.25 3.39
C PRO A 37 7.72 4.72 3.85
N LEU A 38 8.88 5.20 4.29
CA LEU A 38 9.07 6.58 4.76
C LEU A 38 8.82 7.65 3.69
N ALA A 39 8.79 7.24 2.41
CA ALA A 39 8.61 8.12 1.27
C ALA A 39 7.15 8.23 0.79
N LEU A 40 6.19 7.65 1.53
CA LEU A 40 4.75 7.80 1.28
C LEU A 40 4.30 9.26 1.43
#